data_AF-A0A957I5T1-F1
#
_entry.id   AF-A0A957I5T1-F1
#
_cell.length_a   1.000
_cell.length_b   1.000
_cell.length_c   1.000
_cell.angle_alpha   90.00
_cell.angle_beta   90.00
_cell.angle_gamma   90.00
#
_symmetry.space_group_name_H-M   'P 1'
#
loop_
_entity.id
_entity.type
_entity.pdbx_description
1 polymer ?
#
loop_
_entity_poly.entity_id
_entity_poly.type
_entity_poly.pdbx_seq_one_letter_code
_entity_poly.pdbx_strand_id
1 'polypeptide(L)'
;PPTEPFSAPFALWHPMYHVSGVRRPRGGSGMLTQALARMIQAHGGHIMTDAPVRRILTQNERAIGVETSDGRRITARAVVSGAH
;
A
#
# COMPACT_ATOMS: atom_id res chain seq x y z
N PRO A 1 -3.97 4.81 -33.10
CA PRO A 1 -2.68 4.34 -33.64
C PRO A 1 -1.73 3.86 -32.53
N PRO A 2 -0.76 2.97 -32.81
CA PRO A 2 0.18 2.49 -31.78
C PRO A 2 1.00 3.62 -31.12
N THR A 3 1.05 4.81 -31.72
CA THR A 3 1.77 6.00 -31.24
C THR A 3 0.96 6.93 -30.32
N GLU A 4 -0.34 6.70 -30.11
CA GLU A 4 -1.14 7.56 -29.23
C GLU A 4 -0.88 7.29 -27.74
N PRO A 5 -0.91 8.33 -26.89
CA PRO A 5 -0.87 8.16 -25.44
C PRO A 5 -1.96 7.17 -24.98
N PHE A 6 -1.61 6.30 -24.04
CA PHE A 6 -2.44 5.19 -23.52
C PHE A 6 -2.64 3.96 -24.44
N SER A 7 -2.04 3.90 -25.62
CA SER A 7 -2.03 2.67 -26.44
C SER A 7 -1.32 1.48 -25.77
N ALA A 8 -0.22 1.72 -25.05
CA ALA A 8 0.55 0.69 -24.35
C ALA A 8 -0.20 0.04 -23.17
N PRO A 9 -0.92 0.78 -22.29
CA PRO A 9 -1.84 0.19 -21.33
C PRO A 9 -2.88 -0.75 -21.96
N PHE A 10 -3.43 -0.42 -23.13
CA PHE A 10 -4.36 -1.32 -23.82
C PHE A 10 -3.70 -2.68 -24.12
N ALA A 11 -2.47 -2.69 -24.62
CA ALA A 11 -1.73 -3.92 -24.91
C ALA A 11 -1.35 -4.74 -23.66
N LEU A 12 -1.30 -4.14 -22.47
CA LEU A 12 -1.01 -4.85 -21.21
C LEU A 12 -2.28 -5.35 -20.51
N TRP A 13 -3.26 -4.47 -20.31
CA TRP A 13 -4.44 -4.79 -19.51
C TRP A 13 -5.41 -5.73 -20.23
N HIS A 14 -5.56 -5.61 -21.56
CA HIS A 14 -6.47 -6.49 -22.33
C HIS A 14 -6.08 -7.97 -22.26
N PRO A 15 -4.82 -8.38 -22.52
CA PRO A 15 -4.46 -9.79 -22.38
C PRO A 15 -4.63 -10.30 -20.95
N MET A 16 -4.32 -9.49 -19.93
CA MET A 16 -4.56 -9.87 -18.54
C MET A 16 -6.05 -10.08 -18.21
N TYR A 17 -6.94 -9.26 -18.79
CA TYR A 17 -8.39 -9.44 -18.65
C TYR A 17 -8.88 -10.71 -19.33
N HIS A 18 -8.29 -11.13 -20.46
CA HIS A 18 -8.64 -12.38 -21.13
C HIS A 18 -8.18 -13.63 -20.35
N VAL A 19 -7.06 -13.57 -19.64
CA VAL A 19 -6.55 -14.70 -18.84
C VAL A 19 -7.25 -14.81 -17.49
N SER A 20 -7.47 -13.68 -16.79
CA SER A 20 -7.91 -13.69 -15.38
C SER A 20 -9.31 -13.13 -15.14
N GLY A 21 -9.86 -12.43 -16.14
CA GLY A 21 -11.09 -11.65 -16.04
C GLY A 21 -10.91 -10.32 -15.32
N VAL A 22 -11.83 -9.39 -15.54
CA VAL A 22 -11.97 -8.21 -14.68
C VAL A 22 -12.73 -8.62 -13.43
N ARG A 23 -12.04 -8.72 -12.29
CA ARG A 23 -12.67 -9.03 -11.00
C ARG A 23 -12.93 -7.76 -10.22
N ARG A 24 -14.10 -7.70 -9.58
CA ARG A 24 -14.51 -6.60 -8.71
C ARG A 24 -14.70 -7.16 -7.30
N PRO A 25 -14.13 -6.52 -6.27
CA PRO A 25 -14.42 -6.90 -4.89
C PRO A 25 -15.93 -6.80 -4.64
N ARG A 26 -16.51 -7.85 -4.04
CA ARG A 26 -17.91 -7.81 -3.57
C ARG A 26 -18.02 -6.73 -2.49
N GLY A 27 -19.02 -5.85 -2.61
CA GLY A 27 -19.26 -4.75 -1.68
C GLY A 27 -18.54 -3.43 -2.01
N GLY A 28 -17.92 -3.31 -3.18
CA GLY A 28 -17.34 -2.05 -3.68
C GLY A 28 -15.81 -1.98 -3.61
N SER A 29 -15.23 -0.92 -4.17
CA SER A 29 -13.78 -0.77 -4.39
C SER A 29 -12.94 -0.87 -3.12
N GLY A 30 -13.47 -0.40 -1.97
CA GLY A 30 -12.76 -0.46 -0.68
C GLY A 30 -12.60 -1.87 -0.11
N MET A 31 -13.33 -2.88 -0.61
CA MET A 31 -13.38 -4.19 0.03
C MET A 31 -12.11 -5.01 -0.11
N LEU A 32 -11.30 -4.75 -1.14
CA LEU A 32 -9.97 -5.34 -1.24
C LEU A 32 -9.07 -4.87 -0.09
N THR A 33 -8.98 -3.55 0.13
CA THR A 33 -8.18 -2.97 1.22
C THR A 33 -8.65 -3.47 2.58
N GLN A 34 -9.96 -3.58 2.79
CA GLN A 34 -10.52 -4.13 4.04
C GLN A 34 -10.19 -5.63 4.22
N ALA A 35 -10.16 -6.42 3.14
CA ALA A 35 -9.74 -7.82 3.22
C ALA A 35 -8.26 -7.96 3.61
N LEU A 36 -7.39 -7.12 3.04
CA LEU A 36 -5.98 -7.06 3.42
C LEU A 36 -5.80 -6.59 4.88
N ALA A 37 -6.58 -5.60 5.33
CA ALA A 37 -6.56 -5.14 6.71
C ALA A 37 -6.90 -6.27 7.69
N ARG A 38 -7.96 -7.04 7.41
CA ARG A 38 -8.32 -8.22 8.21
C ARG A 38 -7.22 -9.29 8.21
N MET A 39 -6.57 -9.52 7.07
CA MET A 39 -5.47 -10.48 6.98
C MET A 39 -4.30 -10.07 7.89
N ILE A 40 -3.93 -8.79 7.89
CA ILE A 40 -2.87 -8.27 8.77
C ILE A 40 -3.23 -8.49 10.24
N GLN A 41 -4.45 -8.11 10.63
CA GLN A 41 -4.95 -8.27 12.00
C GLN A 41 -5.02 -9.74 12.43
N ALA A 42 -5.46 -10.64 11.55
CA ALA A 42 -5.53 -12.08 11.81
C ALA A 42 -4.15 -12.71 12.07
N HIS A 43 -3.08 -12.09 11.59
CA HIS A 43 -1.69 -12.51 11.84
C HIS A 43 -1.01 -11.68 12.96
N GLY A 44 -1.79 -10.99 13.80
CA GLY A 44 -1.29 -10.22 14.94
C GLY A 44 -0.71 -8.85 14.58
N GLY A 45 -0.87 -8.39 13.35
CA GLY A 45 -0.48 -7.05 12.94
C GLY A 45 -1.44 -5.97 13.45
N HIS A 46 -0.92 -4.76 13.63
CA HIS A 46 -1.69 -3.59 14.06
C HIS A 46 -1.84 -2.59 12.92
N ILE A 47 -3.03 -2.00 12.80
CA ILE A 47 -3.32 -0.92 11.87
C ILE A 47 -3.75 0.29 12.68
N MET A 48 -3.05 1.40 12.48
CA MET A 48 -3.28 2.66 13.18
C MET A 48 -3.74 3.69 12.15
N THR A 49 -5.02 4.02 12.18
CA THR A 49 -5.57 5.16 11.43
C THR A 49 -5.35 6.44 12.20
N ASP A 50 -5.54 7.59 11.54
CA ASP A 50 -5.44 8.91 12.17
C ASP A 50 -4.10 9.16 12.87
N ALA A 51 -3.05 8.46 12.42
CA ALA A 51 -1.70 8.49 12.98
C ALA A 51 -0.70 8.95 11.91
N PRO A 52 -0.76 10.22 11.46
CA PRO A 52 0.12 10.69 10.41
C PRO A 52 1.58 10.65 10.88
N VAL A 53 2.44 10.06 10.05
CA VAL A 53 3.87 9.98 10.31
C VAL A 53 4.52 11.34 10.03
N ARG A 54 5.23 11.89 11.02
CA ARG A 54 5.97 13.15 10.92
C ARG A 54 7.34 12.96 10.27
N ARG A 55 8.06 11.89 10.63
CA ARG A 55 9.37 11.57 10.05
C ARG A 55 9.78 10.12 10.28
N ILE A 56 10.69 9.63 9.43
CA ILE A 56 11.41 8.38 9.64
C ILE A 56 12.57 8.64 10.61
N LEU A 57 12.74 7.77 11.59
CA LEU A 57 13.86 7.80 12.53
C LEU A 57 15.03 7.04 11.92
N THR A 58 16.21 7.65 11.88
CA THR A 58 17.42 7.05 11.36
C THR A 58 18.56 7.06 12.39
N GLN A 59 19.41 6.04 12.34
CA GLN A 59 20.63 5.94 13.14
C GLN A 59 21.70 5.24 12.28
N ASN A 60 22.90 5.82 12.21
CA ASN A 60 24.00 5.30 11.38
C ASN A 60 23.53 4.98 9.95
N GLU A 61 22.81 5.93 9.35
CA GLU A 61 22.24 5.81 7.99
C GLU A 61 21.22 4.67 7.79
N ARG A 62 20.71 4.07 8.87
CA ARG A 62 19.68 3.02 8.83
C ARG A 62 18.38 3.50 9.43
N ALA A 63 17.26 3.18 8.79
CA ALA A 63 15.95 3.41 9.36
C ALA A 63 15.73 2.48 10.58
N ILE A 64 15.30 3.06 11.69
CA ILE A 64 15.06 2.34 12.95
C ILE A 64 13.60 2.45 13.43
N GLY A 65 12.76 3.18 12.70
CA GLY A 65 11.37 3.41 13.08
C GLY A 65 10.79 4.69 12.51
N VAL A 66 9.68 5.14 13.09
CA VAL A 66 8.97 6.36 12.71
C VAL A 66 8.52 7.15 13.94
N GLU A 67 8.36 8.46 13.76
CA GLU A 67 7.73 9.36 14.73
C GLU A 67 6.43 9.90 14.14
N THR A 68 5.33 9.78 14.88
CA THR A 68 4.01 10.31 14.48
C THR A 68 3.86 11.78 14.86
N SER A 69 2.86 12.46 14.30
CA SER A 69 2.60 13.89 14.56
C SER A 69 2.32 14.21 16.03
N ASP A 70 1.75 13.25 16.76
CA ASP A 70 1.48 13.33 18.20
C ASP A 70 2.70 12.99 19.09
N GLY A 71 3.88 12.79 18.48
CA GLY A 71 5.15 12.59 19.18
C GLY A 71 5.44 11.14 19.60
N ARG A 72 4.55 10.18 19.33
CA ARG A 72 4.86 8.77 19.59
C ARG A 72 5.98 8.29 18.66
N ARG A 73 6.86 7.45 19.21
CA ARG A 73 7.95 6.80 18.47
C ARG A 73 7.71 5.31 18.39
N ILE A 74 7.69 4.77 17.18
CA ILE A 74 7.48 3.35 16.91
C ILE A 74 8.77 2.82 16.28
N THR A 75 9.45 1.92 16.98
CA THR A 75 10.69 1.30 16.48
C THR A 75 10.38 0.07 15.63
N ALA A 76 11.11 -0.10 14.53
CA ALA A 76 10.96 -1.24 13.63
C ALA A 76 12.29 -1.63 13.00
N ARG A 77 12.43 -2.91 12.62
CA ARG A 77 13.62 -3.41 11.91
C ARG A 77 13.71 -2.90 10.46
N ALA A 78 12.57 -2.52 9.89
CA ALA A 78 12.45 -1.98 8.54
C ALA A 78 11.27 -1.00 8.49
N VAL A 79 11.35 -0.04 7.58
CA VAL A 79 10.27 0.90 7.28
C VAL A 79 9.99 0.82 5.78
N VAL A 80 8.74 0.55 5.43
CA VAL A 80 8.25 0.60 4.04
C VAL A 80 7.34 1.80 3.91
N SER A 81 7.64 2.71 2.99
CA SER A 81 6.88 3.93 2.76
C SER A 81 6.23 3.89 1.38
N GLY A 82 4.93 4.19 1.33
CA GLY A 82 4.20 4.46 0.10
C GLY A 82 4.08 5.95 -0.21
N ALA A 83 4.83 6.82 0.49
CA ALA A 83 4.85 8.25 0.19
C ALA A 83 5.48 8.49 -1.20
N HIS A 84 4.86 9.37 -1.99
CA HIS A 84 5.33 9.83 -3.29
C HIS A 84 5.69 11.31 -3.20
#